data_AF-A0A536Z2C4-F1
#
_entry.id   AF-A0A536Z2C4-F1
#
_cell.length_a   1.000
_cell.length_b   1.000
_cell.length_c   1.000
_cell.angle_alpha   90.00
_cell.angle_beta   90.00
_cell.angle_gamma   90.00
#
_symmetry.space_group_name_H-M   'P 1'
#
loop_
_entity.id
_entity.type
_entity.pdbx_description
1 polymer ?
#
loop_
_entity_poly.entity_id
_entity_poly.type
_entity_poly.pdbx_seq_one_letter_code
_entity_poly.pdbx_strand_id
1 'polypeptide(L)'
;MTPERQYLRWFFAAAAASLALIALLNLAVDPYSVFGSPRIPRFNANKPDFVEQLRLTHVYAVARRKPGCILLGTSRTGRGLDPDHPALRQLDC
;
A
#
# COMPACT_ATOMS: atom_id res chain seq x y z
N MET A 1 -5.85 10.43 42.95
CA MET A 1 -6.01 11.12 41.65
C MET A 1 -7.44 11.61 41.58
N THR A 2 -7.68 12.82 41.07
CA THR A 2 -9.06 13.31 40.92
C THR A 2 -9.76 12.53 39.79
N PRO A 3 -11.06 12.26 39.90
CA PRO A 3 -11.78 11.44 38.92
C PRO A 3 -11.70 12.00 37.49
N GLU A 4 -11.57 13.32 37.34
CA GLU A 4 -11.43 13.99 36.04
C GLU A 4 -10.08 13.65 35.38
N ARG A 5 -8.98 13.62 36.17
CA ARG A 5 -7.66 13.21 35.67
C ARG A 5 -7.62 11.75 35.28
N GLN A 6 -8.34 10.88 36.00
CA GLN A 6 -8.45 9.47 35.67
C GLN A 6 -9.27 9.26 34.38
N TYR A 7 -10.38 9.97 34.23
CA TYR A 7 -11.19 9.97 33.01
C TYR A 7 -10.38 10.39 31.78
N LEU A 8 -9.71 11.55 31.84
CA LEU A 8 -8.91 12.05 30.72
C LEU A 8 -7.78 11.08 30.34
N ARG A 9 -7.12 10.47 31.33
CA ARG A 9 -6.09 9.46 31.07
C ARG A 9 -6.63 8.26 30.29
N TRP A 10 -7.78 7.72 30.70
CA TRP A 10 -8.39 6.60 29.99
C TRP A 10 -8.90 6.99 28.61
N PHE A 11 -9.47 8.19 28.47
CA PHE A 11 -9.88 8.72 27.19
C PHE A 11 -8.71 8.80 26.20
N PHE A 12 -7.60 9.43 26.59
CA PHE A 12 -6.43 9.53 25.73
C PHE A 12 -5.77 8.17 25.47
N ALA A 13 -5.72 7.29 26.47
CA ALA A 13 -5.21 5.94 26.29
C ALA A 13 -6.05 5.14 25.28
N ALA A 14 -7.38 5.21 25.36
CA ALA A 14 -8.28 4.54 24.43
C ALA A 14 -8.17 5.14 23.01
N ALA A 15 -8.08 6.47 22.90
CA ALA A 15 -7.89 7.15 21.62
C ALA A 15 -6.56 6.75 20.97
N ALA A 16 -5.45 6.78 21.73
CA ALA A 16 -4.13 6.37 21.25
C ALA A 16 -4.11 4.88 20.85
N ALA A 17 -4.73 4.01 21.65
CA ALA A 17 -4.83 2.58 21.33
C ALA A 17 -5.62 2.34 20.04
N SER A 18 -6.71 3.08 19.84
CA SER A 18 -7.53 3.00 18.62
C SER A 18 -6.75 3.44 17.38
N LEU A 19 -6.04 4.56 17.46
CA LEU A 19 -5.18 5.05 16.38
C LEU A 19 -4.04 4.07 16.08
N ALA A 20 -3.38 3.54 17.12
CA ALA A 20 -2.32 2.56 16.97
C ALA A 20 -2.84 1.28 16.30
N LEU A 21 -4.02 0.80 16.69
CA LEU A 21 -4.65 -0.37 16.08
C LEU A 21 -4.93 -0.14 14.58
N ILE A 22 -5.51 1.00 14.22
CA ILE A 22 -5.77 1.36 12.82
C ILE A 22 -4.47 1.43 12.02
N ALA A 23 -3.43 2.04 12.58
CA ALA A 23 -2.12 2.13 11.94
C ALA A 23 -1.49 0.75 11.73
N LEU A 24 -1.52 -0.12 12.74
CA LEU A 24 -1.00 -1.48 12.66
C LEU A 24 -1.76 -2.32 11.63
N LEU A 25 -3.09 -2.20 11.55
CA LEU A 25 -3.87 -2.90 10.53
C LEU A 25 -3.54 -2.42 9.11
N ASN A 26 -3.41 -1.11 8.91
CA ASN A 26 -2.99 -0.56 7.61
C ASN A 26 -1.58 -1.02 7.24
N LEU A 27 -0.67 -1.12 8.21
CA LEU A 27 0.68 -1.64 7.98
C LEU A 27 0.66 -3.14 7.69
N ALA A 28 -0.09 -3.95 8.43
CA ALA A 28 -0.10 -5.41 8.27
C ALA A 28 -0.79 -5.84 6.97
N VAL A 29 -1.94 -5.25 6.65
CA VAL A 29 -2.71 -5.57 5.44
C VAL A 29 -2.08 -4.90 4.21
N ASP A 30 -1.62 -3.66 4.35
CA ASP A 30 -1.04 -2.84 3.27
C ASP A 30 -1.84 -2.94 1.96
N PRO A 31 -3.12 -2.52 1.97
CA PRO A 31 -4.04 -2.73 0.84
C PRO A 31 -3.53 -2.08 -0.46
N TYR A 32 -2.77 -0.99 -0.35
CA TYR A 32 -2.26 -0.21 -1.47
C TYR A 32 -0.80 -0.51 -1.83
N SER A 33 -0.16 -1.48 -1.17
CA SER A 33 1.27 -1.80 -1.37
C SER A 33 2.23 -0.62 -1.10
N VAL A 34 1.82 0.34 -0.28
CA VAL A 34 2.59 1.55 0.02
C VAL A 34 3.73 1.21 0.97
N PHE A 35 3.46 0.37 1.97
CA PHE A 35 4.44 -0.02 2.99
C PHE A 35 5.29 -1.22 2.57
N GLY A 36 4.83 -1.97 1.56
CA GLY A 36 5.46 -3.16 1.00
C GLY A 36 5.54 -4.29 2.01
N SER A 37 4.46 -4.46 2.75
CA SER A 37 4.32 -5.52 3.73
C SER A 37 4.30 -6.89 3.05
N PRO A 38 4.74 -7.96 3.75
CA PRO A 38 4.75 -9.31 3.20
C PRO A 38 3.37 -9.72 2.69
N ARG A 39 3.33 -10.36 1.52
CA ARG A 39 2.09 -10.94 0.97
C ARG A 39 1.93 -12.35 1.51
N ILE A 40 0.93 -12.54 2.35
CA ILE A 40 0.57 -13.81 2.99
C ILE A 40 -0.67 -14.36 2.27
N PRO A 41 -0.59 -15.57 1.69
CA PRO A 41 -1.73 -16.23 1.06
C PRO A 41 -2.94 -16.28 2.00
N ARG A 42 -4.15 -16.04 1.47
CA ARG A 42 -5.43 -16.01 2.21
C ARG A 42 -5.59 -14.91 3.26
N PHE A 43 -4.60 -14.05 3.48
CA PHE A 43 -4.72 -12.91 4.40
C PHE A 43 -4.72 -11.56 3.67
N ASN A 44 -3.66 -11.23 2.94
CA ASN A 44 -3.49 -9.93 2.27
C ASN A 44 -2.90 -10.05 0.84
N ALA A 45 -2.80 -11.27 0.30
CA ALA A 45 -2.29 -11.51 -1.05
C ALA A 45 -3.20 -10.94 -2.16
N ASN A 46 -4.52 -11.00 -1.95
CA ASN A 46 -5.52 -10.40 -2.83
C ASN A 46 -5.77 -8.96 -2.40
N LYS A 47 -5.29 -8.01 -3.19
CA LYS A 47 -5.42 -6.58 -2.89
C LYS A 47 -6.68 -6.00 -3.55
N PRO A 48 -7.36 -5.03 -2.91
CA PRO A 48 -8.52 -4.38 -3.49
C PRO A 48 -8.12 -3.60 -4.76
N ASP A 49 -9.12 -3.24 -5.56
CA ASP A 49 -8.91 -2.34 -6.68
C ASP A 49 -8.36 -1.00 -6.17
N PHE A 50 -7.32 -0.51 -6.83
CA PHE A 50 -6.59 0.71 -6.47
C PHE A 50 -6.69 1.80 -7.54
N VAL A 51 -7.59 1.64 -8.52
CA VAL A 51 -7.78 2.61 -9.61
C VAL A 51 -8.00 4.03 -9.07
N GLU A 52 -8.78 4.20 -8.02
CA GLU A 52 -9.02 5.51 -7.39
C GLU A 52 -7.77 6.09 -6.72
N GLN A 53 -6.82 5.24 -6.29
CA GLN A 53 -5.58 5.65 -5.64
C GLN A 53 -4.33 5.50 -6.52
N LEU A 54 -4.47 5.43 -7.86
CA LEU A 54 -3.32 5.26 -8.78
C LEU A 54 -2.19 6.26 -8.55
N ARG A 55 -2.54 7.52 -8.23
CA ARG A 55 -1.56 8.58 -7.96
C ARG A 55 -0.66 8.25 -6.76
N LEU A 56 -1.24 7.60 -5.74
CA LEU A 56 -0.50 7.14 -4.58
C LEU A 56 0.29 5.87 -4.93
N THR A 57 -0.40 4.85 -5.43
CA THR A 57 0.17 3.51 -5.59
C THR A 57 1.29 3.45 -6.63
N HIS A 58 1.18 4.16 -7.74
CA HIS A 58 2.22 4.17 -8.78
C HIS A 58 3.52 4.78 -8.27
N VAL A 59 3.46 5.90 -7.55
CA VAL A 59 4.66 6.60 -7.05
C VAL A 59 5.42 5.69 -6.09
N TYR A 60 4.72 5.08 -5.12
CA TYR A 60 5.35 4.14 -4.19
C TYR A 60 5.83 2.86 -4.86
N ALA A 61 5.11 2.35 -5.88
CA ALA A 61 5.55 1.19 -6.64
C ALA A 61 6.86 1.47 -7.40
N VAL A 62 6.97 2.61 -8.08
CA VAL A 62 8.19 3.02 -8.79
C VAL A 62 9.34 3.24 -7.80
N ALA A 63 9.10 3.99 -6.72
CA ALA A 63 10.11 4.28 -5.71
C ALA A 63 10.68 3.02 -5.05
N ARG A 64 9.82 2.00 -4.84
CA ARG A 64 10.22 0.73 -4.22
C ARG A 64 10.86 -0.24 -5.20
N ARG A 65 10.27 -0.43 -6.38
CA ARG A 65 10.75 -1.41 -7.38
C ARG A 65 11.98 -0.91 -8.14
N LYS A 66 12.14 0.42 -8.28
CA LYS A 66 13.21 1.07 -9.04
C LYS A 66 13.42 0.42 -10.42
N PRO A 67 12.36 0.35 -11.26
CA PRO A 67 12.44 -0.35 -12.53
C PRO A 67 13.36 0.39 -13.51
N GLY A 68 14.08 -0.35 -14.37
CA GLY A 68 14.88 0.22 -15.46
C GLY A 68 14.02 0.85 -16.56
N CYS A 69 12.80 0.34 -16.75
CA CYS A 69 11.83 0.82 -17.73
C CYS A 69 10.44 1.01 -17.13
N ILE A 70 9.69 1.99 -17.65
CA ILE A 70 8.30 2.25 -17.26
C ILE A 70 7.43 2.29 -18.51
N LEU A 71 6.40 1.44 -18.55
CA LEU A 71 5.37 1.47 -19.59
C LEU A 71 4.30 2.50 -19.24
N LEU A 72 4.24 3.58 -20.01
CA LEU A 72 3.26 4.66 -19.82
C LEU A 72 2.08 4.52 -20.79
N GLY A 73 0.90 4.93 -20.35
CA GLY A 73 -0.30 4.95 -21.20
C GLY A 73 -1.59 4.99 -20.40
N THR A 74 -2.65 4.39 -20.94
CA THR A 74 -3.99 4.38 -20.31
C THR A 74 -4.22 3.10 -19.51
N SER A 75 -5.44 2.90 -19.01
CA SER A 75 -5.86 1.66 -18.34
C SER A 75 -5.58 0.39 -19.17
N ARG A 76 -5.48 0.51 -20.51
CA ARG A 76 -5.10 -0.59 -21.42
C ARG A 76 -3.64 -1.00 -21.27
N THR A 77 -2.72 -0.06 -21.03
CA THR A 77 -1.31 -0.36 -20.79
C THR A 77 -1.14 -1.18 -19.52
N GLY A 78 -1.77 -0.76 -18.41
CA GLY A 78 -1.64 -1.45 -17.13
C GLY A 78 -2.29 -2.83 -17.04
N ARG A 79 -3.26 -3.14 -17.92
CA ARG A 79 -3.97 -4.44 -17.95
C ARG A 79 -3.59 -5.34 -19.11
N GLY A 80 -3.12 -4.77 -20.22
CA GLY A 80 -2.93 -5.48 -21.49
C GLY A 80 -1.49 -5.63 -21.94
N LEU A 81 -0.53 -4.95 -21.29
CA LEU A 81 0.90 -5.15 -21.56
C LEU A 81 1.55 -5.87 -20.40
N ASP A 82 2.27 -6.95 -20.72
CA ASP A 82 3.12 -7.67 -19.79
C ASP A 82 4.54 -7.08 -19.85
N PRO A 83 5.07 -6.50 -18.76
CA PRO A 83 6.43 -5.97 -18.72
C PRO A 83 7.51 -7.01 -19.03
N ASP A 84 7.25 -8.29 -18.76
CA ASP A 84 8.21 -9.39 -18.96
C ASP A 84 8.08 -10.04 -20.35
N HIS A 85 7.25 -9.47 -21.23
CA HIS A 85 6.99 -10.03 -22.56
C HIS A 85 8.27 -10.09 -23.41
N PRO A 86 8.57 -11.21 -24.11
CA PRO A 86 9.82 -11.37 -24.86
C PRO A 86 10.12 -10.29 -25.91
N ALA A 87 9.07 -9.68 -26.49
CA ALA A 87 9.19 -8.59 -27.46
C ALA A 87 9.86 -7.33 -26.88
N LEU A 88 9.85 -7.15 -25.55
CA LEU A 88 10.43 -5.99 -24.86
C LEU A 88 11.89 -6.20 -24.45
N ARG A 89 12.45 -7.42 -24.56
CA ARG A 89 13.84 -7.74 -24.16
C ARG A 89 14.92 -6.97 -24.91
N GLN A 90 14.57 -6.35 -26.04
CA GLN A 90 15.48 -5.57 -26.87
C GLN A 90 15.63 -4.13 -26.38
N LEU A 91 14.79 -3.69 -25.45
CA LEU A 91 14.92 -2.39 -24.82
C LEU A 91 16.10 -2.48 -23.85
N ASP A 92 17.04 -1.53 -23.91
CA ASP A 92 18.17 -1.44 -22.98
C ASP A 92 17.70 -0.94 -21.60
N CYS A 93 16.94 -1.80 -20.94
CA CYS A 93 16.46 -1.74 -19.57
C CYS A 93 16.20 -3.17 -19.06
#